data_AF-A0A1V0AAQ1-F1
#
_entry.id   AF-A0A1V0AAQ1-F1
#
_cell.length_a   1.000
_cell.length_b   1.000
_cell.length_c   1.000
_cell.angle_alpha   90.00
_cell.angle_beta   90.00
_cell.angle_gamma   90.00
#
_symmetry.space_group_name_H-M   'P 1'
#
loop_
_entity.id
_entity.type
_entity.pdbx_description
1 polymer ?
#
loop_
_entity_poly.entity_id
_entity_poly.type
_entity_poly.pdbx_seq_one_letter_code
_entity_poly.pdbx_strand_id
1 'polypeptide(L)'
;MLLILAVMMTAAACQADPAPPPRTSAPPTAAPPTSPPPAIVRPDGSSCPDHPTPACTGAPRGLQLKEVQLNTENVAFRVRSSGTVLDGVHIPGHLLVHADDITIRNSVIDGEVINADGARSFRFTITDSTVGTPDKCATMPAIGYDKYKATRVLVQGHGDGFRFSGDDVEIRDSYVKLCSRPGDHSDGIQAYNGGKGLLFHHNTVDQRGVKDITAPIFLVDGKSRDVTVTDNLVMGGTYSIQVRNASGKQIVRGNKLVDKSWVYGPVDSECAKTEWAGNELVTIDESYRVTSIVGPLACAGAS
;
A
#
# COMPACT_ATOMS: atom_id res chain seq x y z
N MET A 1 95.18 47.81 24.35
CA MET A 1 94.51 48.26 23.13
C MET A 1 93.02 48.35 23.44
N LEU A 2 92.49 49.58 23.45
CA LEU A 2 91.10 50.01 23.37
C LEU A 2 90.01 49.41 24.30
N LEU A 3 89.50 50.30 25.18
CA LEU A 3 88.13 50.36 25.74
C LEU A 3 87.06 49.97 24.71
N ILE A 4 85.96 49.32 25.17
CA ILE A 4 84.59 49.88 25.06
C ILE A 4 83.76 49.40 26.27
N LEU A 5 83.24 50.38 27.01
CA LEU A 5 82.24 50.27 28.08
C LEU A 5 80.85 50.22 27.42
N ALA A 6 80.06 49.17 27.62
CA ALA A 6 78.70 49.08 27.10
C ALA A 6 77.68 49.18 28.25
N VAL A 7 76.94 50.29 28.24
CA VAL A 7 75.85 50.63 29.17
C VAL A 7 74.65 49.72 28.87
N MET A 8 74.22 48.92 29.85
CA MET A 8 72.94 48.20 29.77
C MET A 8 71.80 49.13 30.22
N MET A 9 70.96 49.54 29.26
CA MET A 9 69.67 50.17 29.53
C MET A 9 68.65 49.10 29.94
N THR A 10 68.06 49.25 31.13
CA THR A 10 66.90 48.48 31.58
C THR A 10 65.63 49.01 30.90
N ALA A 11 65.09 48.27 29.95
CA ALA A 11 63.75 48.52 29.41
C ALA A 11 62.70 47.86 30.32
N ALA A 12 61.88 48.68 30.96
CA ALA A 12 60.68 48.23 31.67
C ALA A 12 59.63 47.80 30.62
N ALA A 13 59.41 46.50 30.47
CA ALA A 13 58.35 45.96 29.63
C ALA A 13 57.04 45.92 30.43
N CYS A 14 56.05 46.70 29.99
CA CYS A 14 54.66 46.58 30.43
C CYS A 14 54.14 45.18 30.08
N GLN A 15 53.85 44.36 31.10
CA GLN A 15 53.10 43.13 30.92
C GLN A 15 51.63 43.49 30.69
N ALA A 16 51.12 43.22 29.48
CA ALA A 16 49.71 43.27 29.18
C ALA A 16 49.04 41.98 29.69
N ASP A 17 47.90 42.11 30.37
CA ASP A 17 47.10 40.99 30.86
C ASP A 17 46.66 40.06 29.72
N PRO A 18 46.63 38.73 29.95
CA PRO A 18 46.17 37.77 28.94
C PRO A 18 44.67 37.96 28.64
N ALA A 19 44.35 38.02 27.35
CA ALA A 19 42.96 38.13 26.88
C ALA A 19 42.15 36.88 27.27
N PRO A 20 40.87 37.03 27.68
CA PRO A 20 40.02 35.91 28.05
C PRO A 20 39.73 35.00 26.84
N PRO A 21 39.62 33.67 27.06
CA PRO A 21 39.38 32.71 25.98
C PRO A 21 38.02 32.96 25.29
N PRO A 22 37.92 32.72 23.98
CA PRO A 22 36.67 32.87 23.25
C PRO A 22 35.61 31.91 23.79
N ARG A 23 34.42 32.44 24.09
CA ARG A 23 33.26 31.62 24.48
C ARG A 23 32.81 30.82 23.25
N THR A 24 32.93 29.50 23.33
CA THR A 24 32.35 28.58 22.37
C THR A 24 30.83 28.63 22.48
N SER A 25 30.16 29.18 21.47
CA SER A 25 28.71 29.11 21.32
C SER A 25 28.29 27.66 21.11
N ALA A 26 27.31 27.19 21.89
CA ALA A 26 26.70 25.88 21.70
C ALA A 26 26.15 25.74 20.26
N PRO A 27 26.24 24.55 19.64
CA PRO A 27 25.64 24.30 18.35
C PRO A 27 24.13 24.57 18.39
N PRO A 28 23.55 25.19 17.36
CA PRO A 28 22.10 25.38 17.30
C PRO A 28 21.40 24.02 17.40
N THR A 29 20.47 23.90 18.34
CA THR A 29 19.58 22.75 18.47
C THR A 29 18.84 22.56 17.15
N ALA A 30 19.05 21.41 16.49
CA ALA A 30 18.36 21.08 15.26
C ALA A 30 16.84 21.14 15.46
N ALA A 31 16.14 21.86 14.58
CA ALA A 31 14.69 21.87 14.57
C ALA A 31 14.15 20.43 14.39
N PRO A 32 13.03 20.08 15.05
CA PRO A 32 12.40 18.78 14.83
C PRO A 32 12.07 18.61 13.34
N PRO A 33 12.28 17.41 12.76
CA PRO A 33 12.01 17.17 11.35
C PRO A 33 10.55 17.50 11.04
N THR A 34 10.34 18.44 10.13
CA THR A 34 9.02 18.74 9.58
C THR A 34 8.48 17.49 8.89
N SER A 35 7.30 17.02 9.31
CA SER A 35 6.62 15.89 8.67
C SER A 35 6.51 16.15 7.16
N PRO A 36 6.85 15.18 6.29
CA PRO A 36 6.67 15.34 4.85
C PRO A 36 5.20 15.67 4.52
N PRO A 37 4.94 16.43 3.42
CA PRO A 37 3.59 16.69 2.95
C PRO A 37 2.84 15.37 2.73
N PRO A 38 1.53 15.29 3.02
CA PRO A 38 0.77 14.08 2.73
C PRO A 38 0.77 13.74 1.24
N ALA A 39 1.05 12.48 0.91
CA ALA A 39 1.14 11.99 -0.46
C ALA A 39 -0.23 11.94 -1.17
N ILE A 40 -1.33 11.86 -0.41
CA ILE A 40 -2.70 11.78 -0.93
C ILE A 40 -3.60 12.74 -0.15
N VAL A 41 -4.37 13.58 -0.85
CA VAL A 41 -5.44 14.42 -0.28
C VAL A 41 -6.79 13.90 -0.78
N ARG A 42 -7.73 13.70 0.15
CA ARG A 42 -9.09 13.22 -0.15
C ARG A 42 -10.05 14.38 -0.44
N PRO A 43 -11.19 14.11 -1.10
CA PRO A 43 -12.24 15.12 -1.28
C PRO A 43 -12.80 15.70 0.02
N ASP A 44 -12.77 14.93 1.11
CA ASP A 44 -13.19 15.36 2.45
C ASP A 44 -12.12 16.18 3.21
N GLY A 45 -10.98 16.46 2.57
CA GLY A 45 -9.86 17.22 3.14
C GLY A 45 -8.95 16.41 4.07
N SER A 46 -9.27 15.15 4.36
CA SER A 46 -8.33 14.27 5.07
C SER A 46 -7.20 13.85 4.14
N SER A 47 -6.08 13.42 4.72
CA SER A 47 -4.88 13.13 3.97
C SER A 47 -4.23 11.81 4.42
N CYS A 48 -3.67 11.06 3.49
CA CYS A 48 -2.86 9.91 3.85
C CYS A 48 -1.46 10.35 4.30
N PRO A 49 -0.84 9.61 5.24
CA PRO A 49 0.62 9.61 5.36
C PRO A 49 1.25 9.06 4.07
N ASP A 50 2.55 8.78 4.08
CA ASP A 50 3.33 8.28 2.94
C ASP A 50 2.56 7.24 2.09
N HIS A 51 2.01 6.19 2.71
CA HIS A 51 1.20 5.16 2.04
C HIS A 51 -0.27 5.16 2.53
N PRO A 52 -1.21 4.51 1.81
CA PRO A 52 -2.61 4.41 2.24
C PRO A 52 -2.76 3.73 3.61
N THR A 53 -3.72 4.20 4.39
CA THR A 53 -4.03 3.65 5.72
C THR A 53 -5.54 3.54 5.89
N PRO A 54 -6.05 2.79 6.89
CA PRO A 54 -7.48 2.80 7.20
C PRO A 54 -8.01 4.20 7.54
N ALA A 55 -7.11 5.12 7.92
CA ALA A 55 -7.48 6.49 8.26
C ALA A 55 -7.89 7.34 7.04
N CYS A 56 -7.42 6.98 5.84
CA CYS A 56 -7.52 7.81 4.65
C CYS A 56 -7.99 7.04 3.40
N THR A 57 -8.43 5.79 3.55
CA THR A 57 -9.12 5.02 2.52
C THR A 57 -10.56 4.71 2.95
N GLY A 58 -11.35 4.10 2.07
CA GLY A 58 -12.71 3.67 2.39
C GLY A 58 -13.77 4.72 2.09
N ALA A 59 -15.02 4.51 2.48
CA ALA A 59 -16.05 5.56 2.40
C ALA A 59 -15.66 6.79 3.26
N PRO A 60 -15.93 8.03 2.81
CA PRO A 60 -15.73 9.22 3.63
C PRO A 60 -16.44 9.09 4.97
N ARG A 61 -15.71 9.40 6.06
CA ARG A 61 -16.24 9.24 7.41
C ARG A 61 -17.34 10.25 7.68
N GLY A 62 -18.40 9.83 8.37
CA GLY A 62 -19.52 10.70 8.71
C GLY A 62 -20.44 11.03 7.54
N LEU A 63 -20.17 10.52 6.33
CA LEU A 63 -21.10 10.60 5.22
C LEU A 63 -22.38 9.84 5.58
N GLN A 64 -23.53 10.49 5.40
CA GLN A 64 -24.81 9.80 5.51
C GLN A 64 -25.01 8.93 4.28
N LEU A 65 -25.03 7.62 4.48
CA LEU A 65 -25.23 6.65 3.43
C LEU A 65 -26.72 6.35 3.24
N LYS A 66 -27.15 6.27 1.99
CA LYS A 66 -28.46 5.74 1.65
C LYS A 66 -28.38 4.23 1.56
N GLU A 67 -28.99 3.54 2.51
CA GLU A 67 -29.14 2.08 2.42
C GLU A 67 -29.97 1.71 1.18
N VAL A 68 -29.50 0.72 0.42
CA VAL A 68 -30.23 0.20 -0.74
C VAL A 68 -30.90 -1.12 -0.41
N GLN A 69 -32.11 -1.31 -0.92
CA GLN A 69 -32.81 -2.58 -0.82
C GLN A 69 -32.15 -3.62 -1.72
N LEU A 70 -31.74 -4.75 -1.14
CA LEU A 70 -31.23 -5.90 -1.89
C LEU A 70 -32.32 -6.41 -2.84
N ASN A 71 -31.93 -6.77 -4.07
CA ASN A 71 -32.85 -7.12 -5.16
C ASN A 71 -32.58 -8.50 -5.76
N THR A 72 -31.66 -9.27 -5.17
CA THR A 72 -31.31 -10.62 -5.57
C THR A 72 -31.27 -11.49 -4.31
N GLU A 73 -32.28 -12.35 -4.17
CA GLU A 73 -32.40 -13.36 -3.10
C GLU A 73 -32.23 -12.80 -1.67
N ASN A 74 -32.47 -11.50 -1.46
CA ASN A 74 -32.22 -10.78 -0.20
C ASN A 74 -30.78 -10.90 0.33
N VAL A 75 -29.81 -11.19 -0.55
CA VAL A 75 -28.38 -11.27 -0.19
C VAL A 75 -27.51 -10.33 -1.02
N ALA A 76 -28.02 -9.85 -2.15
CA ALA A 76 -27.24 -8.99 -3.04
C ALA A 76 -28.07 -7.87 -3.69
N PHE A 77 -27.37 -6.78 -4.01
CA PHE A 77 -27.86 -5.71 -4.88
C PHE A 77 -27.21 -5.86 -6.25
N ARG A 78 -28.02 -6.13 -7.27
CA ARG A 78 -27.58 -6.32 -8.65
C ARG A 78 -27.89 -5.09 -9.51
N VAL A 79 -26.86 -4.57 -10.16
CA VAL A 79 -26.92 -3.47 -11.12
C VAL A 79 -26.90 -4.05 -12.54
N ARG A 80 -27.87 -3.66 -13.38
CA ARG A 80 -28.02 -4.16 -14.76
C ARG A 80 -28.04 -3.07 -15.83
N SER A 81 -27.99 -1.80 -15.43
CA SER A 81 -28.05 -0.67 -16.35
C SER A 81 -26.67 -0.05 -16.49
N SER A 82 -26.14 -0.02 -17.71
CA SER A 82 -24.85 0.60 -18.00
C SER A 82 -24.84 2.08 -17.62
N GLY A 83 -23.69 2.57 -17.16
CA GLY A 83 -23.55 3.95 -16.69
C GLY A 83 -24.19 4.25 -15.34
N THR A 84 -24.68 3.24 -14.60
CA THR A 84 -25.23 3.46 -13.25
C THR A 84 -24.14 3.99 -12.32
N VAL A 85 -24.50 5.01 -11.54
CA VAL A 85 -23.66 5.58 -10.49
C VAL A 85 -24.25 5.24 -9.13
N LEU A 86 -23.47 4.55 -8.31
CA LEU A 86 -23.73 4.31 -6.89
C LEU A 86 -22.85 5.29 -6.09
N ASP A 87 -23.46 6.32 -5.51
CA ASP A 87 -22.77 7.38 -4.79
C ASP A 87 -23.40 7.57 -3.41
N GLY A 88 -22.61 7.43 -2.35
CA GLY A 88 -23.11 7.59 -1.00
C GLY A 88 -24.11 6.51 -0.58
N VAL A 89 -23.95 5.28 -1.04
CA VAL A 89 -24.88 4.18 -0.70
C VAL A 89 -24.26 3.18 0.28
N HIS A 90 -25.13 2.55 1.07
CA HIS A 90 -24.78 1.37 1.86
C HIS A 90 -25.51 0.15 1.28
N ILE A 91 -24.75 -0.88 0.92
CA ILE A 91 -25.26 -2.15 0.42
C ILE A 91 -25.06 -3.19 1.52
N PRO A 92 -26.13 -3.65 2.20
CA PRO A 92 -26.01 -4.58 3.33
C PRO A 92 -25.78 -6.04 2.90
N GLY A 93 -25.07 -6.24 1.78
CA GLY A 93 -24.84 -7.53 1.15
C GLY A 93 -23.84 -7.42 0.00
N HIS A 94 -23.87 -8.36 -0.94
CA HIS A 94 -23.01 -8.34 -2.10
C HIS A 94 -23.47 -7.29 -3.13
N LEU A 95 -22.52 -6.73 -3.88
CA LEU A 95 -22.77 -5.93 -5.07
C LEU A 95 -22.48 -6.76 -6.32
N LEU A 96 -23.51 -7.00 -7.14
CA LEU A 96 -23.38 -7.68 -8.42
C LEU A 96 -23.39 -6.66 -9.55
N VAL A 97 -22.25 -6.46 -10.20
CA VAL A 97 -22.06 -5.58 -11.36
C VAL A 97 -22.30 -6.38 -12.63
N HIS A 98 -23.53 -6.32 -13.17
CA HIS A 98 -23.96 -7.06 -14.37
C HIS A 98 -24.24 -6.10 -15.55
N ALA A 99 -23.52 -4.98 -15.63
CA ALA A 99 -23.56 -4.02 -16.74
C ALA A 99 -22.22 -3.29 -16.83
N ASP A 100 -21.86 -2.81 -18.01
CA ASP A 100 -20.62 -2.05 -18.21
C ASP A 100 -20.73 -0.59 -17.75
N ASP A 101 -19.58 0.01 -17.45
CA ASP A 101 -19.41 1.41 -17.08
C ASP A 101 -20.12 1.82 -15.78
N ILE A 102 -20.12 0.92 -14.79
CA ILE A 102 -20.62 1.23 -13.45
C ILE A 102 -19.60 2.06 -12.68
N THR A 103 -20.08 3.10 -12.01
CA THR A 103 -19.28 3.90 -11.08
C THR A 103 -19.78 3.70 -9.66
N ILE A 104 -18.91 3.28 -8.77
CA ILE A 104 -19.15 3.16 -7.34
C ILE A 104 -18.26 4.17 -6.64
N ARG A 105 -18.83 5.06 -5.83
CA ARG A 105 -18.06 6.03 -5.05
C ARG A 105 -18.68 6.33 -3.71
N ASN A 106 -17.85 6.71 -2.73
CA ASN A 106 -18.31 7.12 -1.41
C ASN A 106 -19.25 6.10 -0.73
N SER A 107 -19.08 4.82 -1.01
CA SER A 107 -20.08 3.79 -0.68
C SER A 107 -19.52 2.72 0.24
N VAL A 108 -20.41 2.02 0.94
CA VAL A 108 -20.07 0.87 1.79
C VAL A 108 -20.79 -0.36 1.25
N ILE A 109 -20.06 -1.45 1.06
CA ILE A 109 -20.57 -2.74 0.61
C ILE A 109 -20.16 -3.77 1.66
N ASP A 110 -21.13 -4.39 2.34
CA ASP A 110 -20.83 -5.29 3.45
C ASP A 110 -20.30 -6.67 3.00
N GLY A 111 -20.62 -7.05 1.76
CA GLY A 111 -20.15 -8.28 1.11
C GLY A 111 -19.12 -8.02 0.01
N GLU A 112 -19.15 -8.88 -1.01
CA GLU A 112 -18.24 -8.83 -2.15
C GLU A 112 -18.73 -7.87 -3.25
N VAL A 113 -17.81 -7.33 -4.04
CA VAL A 113 -18.08 -6.69 -5.34
C VAL A 113 -17.71 -7.66 -6.46
N ILE A 114 -18.72 -8.18 -7.13
CA ILE A 114 -18.61 -9.23 -8.14
C ILE A 114 -19.06 -8.68 -9.49
N ASN A 115 -18.16 -8.64 -10.47
CA ASN A 115 -18.47 -8.20 -11.84
C ASN A 115 -18.52 -9.31 -12.89
N ALA A 116 -18.60 -10.57 -12.47
CA ALA A 116 -18.66 -11.73 -13.36
C ALA A 116 -20.05 -12.36 -13.35
N ASP A 117 -20.55 -12.71 -14.53
CA ASP A 117 -21.78 -13.48 -14.76
C ASP A 117 -21.48 -14.61 -15.77
N GLY A 118 -21.21 -15.80 -15.23
CA GLY A 118 -20.67 -16.91 -16.00
C GLY A 118 -19.30 -16.58 -16.60
N ALA A 119 -19.15 -16.71 -17.91
CA ALA A 119 -17.91 -16.43 -18.63
C ALA A 119 -17.72 -14.94 -19.00
N ARG A 120 -18.73 -14.09 -18.74
CA ARG A 120 -18.66 -12.66 -19.04
C ARG A 120 -18.31 -11.88 -17.78
N SER A 121 -17.51 -10.84 -17.95
CA SER A 121 -17.22 -9.83 -16.93
C SER A 121 -17.49 -8.42 -17.44
N PHE A 122 -17.81 -7.51 -16.51
CA PHE A 122 -18.30 -6.16 -16.80
C PHE A 122 -17.40 -5.07 -16.24
N ARG A 123 -17.16 -4.00 -17.00
CA ARG A 123 -16.28 -2.90 -16.58
C ARG A 123 -16.89 -2.06 -15.47
N PHE A 124 -16.11 -1.73 -14.43
CA PHE A 124 -16.53 -0.79 -13.40
C PHE A 124 -15.37 0.00 -12.79
N THR A 125 -15.73 1.06 -12.05
CA THR A 125 -14.81 1.80 -11.20
C THR A 125 -15.34 1.85 -9.78
N ILE A 126 -14.46 1.74 -8.79
CA ILE A 126 -14.76 1.88 -7.37
C ILE A 126 -13.77 2.83 -6.72
N THR A 127 -14.27 3.89 -6.10
CA THR A 127 -13.44 4.95 -5.50
C THR A 127 -13.92 5.33 -4.12
N ASP A 128 -13.02 5.66 -3.19
CA ASP A 128 -13.39 6.14 -1.86
C ASP A 128 -14.52 5.32 -1.22
N SER A 129 -14.38 3.99 -1.24
CA SER A 129 -15.44 3.07 -0.81
C SER A 129 -14.88 1.97 0.07
N THR A 130 -15.70 1.47 0.98
CA THR A 130 -15.35 0.36 1.88
C THR A 130 -16.01 -0.92 1.40
N VAL A 131 -15.24 -2.01 1.34
CA VAL A 131 -15.74 -3.35 1.00
C VAL A 131 -15.42 -4.32 2.13
N GLY A 132 -16.45 -5.00 2.59
CA GLY A 132 -16.41 -5.92 3.73
C GLY A 132 -16.52 -5.24 5.09
N THR A 133 -16.64 -6.08 6.12
CA THR A 133 -16.91 -5.68 7.51
C THR A 133 -15.89 -6.34 8.45
N PRO A 134 -15.43 -5.65 9.51
CA PRO A 134 -14.31 -6.14 10.33
C PRO A 134 -14.68 -7.31 11.25
N ASP A 135 -15.98 -7.55 11.47
CA ASP A 135 -16.52 -8.63 12.30
C ASP A 135 -16.71 -9.95 11.54
N LYS A 136 -16.53 -9.94 10.21
CA LYS A 136 -16.67 -11.12 9.34
C LYS A 136 -15.34 -11.49 8.71
N CYS A 137 -15.27 -12.74 8.24
CA CYS A 137 -14.19 -13.19 7.40
C CYS A 137 -14.72 -14.06 6.25
N ALA A 138 -14.94 -13.43 5.10
CA ALA A 138 -15.31 -14.12 3.86
C ALA A 138 -14.06 -14.78 3.24
N THR A 139 -14.16 -15.99 2.71
CA THR A 139 -13.03 -16.65 2.01
C THR A 139 -12.76 -16.06 0.64
N MET A 140 -13.78 -15.47 0.03
CA MET A 140 -13.76 -14.99 -1.35
C MET A 140 -13.12 -13.60 -1.44
N PRO A 141 -12.58 -13.24 -2.62
CA PRO A 141 -12.03 -11.91 -2.86
C PRO A 141 -13.07 -10.82 -2.59
N ALA A 142 -12.65 -9.72 -1.95
CA ALA A 142 -13.53 -8.58 -1.72
C ALA A 142 -13.97 -7.93 -3.04
N ILE A 143 -13.04 -7.78 -3.99
CA ILE A 143 -13.28 -7.10 -5.27
C ILE A 143 -12.69 -7.93 -6.40
N GLY A 144 -13.51 -8.21 -7.42
CA GLY A 144 -13.08 -8.94 -8.60
C GLY A 144 -14.03 -8.78 -9.77
N TYR A 145 -13.67 -9.29 -10.95
CA TYR A 145 -12.58 -10.20 -11.29
C TYR A 145 -11.57 -9.57 -12.27
N ASP A 146 -12.02 -8.74 -13.22
CA ASP A 146 -11.18 -8.04 -14.21
C ASP A 146 -11.81 -6.70 -14.64
N LYS A 147 -11.18 -5.93 -15.54
CA LYS A 147 -11.72 -4.68 -16.14
C LYS A 147 -12.17 -3.63 -15.12
N TYR A 148 -11.51 -3.56 -13.96
CA TYR A 148 -11.90 -2.65 -12.90
C TYR A 148 -10.78 -1.70 -12.50
N LYS A 149 -11.20 -0.53 -12.03
CA LYS A 149 -10.32 0.43 -11.36
C LYS A 149 -10.75 0.60 -9.91
N ALA A 150 -9.84 0.36 -8.97
CA ALA A 150 -10.03 0.60 -7.54
C ALA A 150 -9.10 1.72 -7.08
N THR A 151 -9.64 2.75 -6.42
CA THR A 151 -8.82 3.87 -5.92
C THR A 151 -9.26 4.31 -4.53
N ARG A 152 -8.34 4.40 -3.57
CA ARG A 152 -8.65 4.75 -2.16
C ARG A 152 -9.70 3.86 -1.53
N VAL A 153 -9.70 2.58 -1.91
CA VAL A 153 -10.62 1.58 -1.35
C VAL A 153 -10.07 1.07 -0.03
N LEU A 154 -10.96 0.81 0.94
CA LEU A 154 -10.65 0.05 2.15
C LEU A 154 -11.29 -1.32 2.03
N VAL A 155 -10.45 -2.36 2.04
CA VAL A 155 -10.89 -3.76 2.11
C VAL A 155 -10.61 -4.32 3.50
N GLN A 156 -11.60 -4.97 4.10
CA GLN A 156 -11.51 -5.60 5.42
C GLN A 156 -12.43 -6.82 5.51
N GLY A 157 -12.10 -7.79 6.35
CA GLY A 157 -12.98 -8.94 6.58
C GLY A 157 -13.07 -9.92 5.40
N HIS A 158 -12.03 -9.94 4.57
CA HIS A 158 -11.87 -10.91 3.49
C HIS A 158 -10.54 -11.65 3.61
N GLY A 159 -10.58 -12.94 3.27
CA GLY A 159 -9.44 -13.82 3.07
C GLY A 159 -8.60 -13.35 1.89
N ASP A 160 -9.27 -12.93 0.82
CA ASP A 160 -8.63 -12.35 -0.36
C ASP A 160 -9.04 -10.89 -0.55
N GLY A 161 -8.08 -10.00 -0.81
CA GLY A 161 -8.36 -8.59 -1.03
C GLY A 161 -8.94 -8.34 -2.43
N PHE A 162 -8.05 -8.37 -3.41
CA PHE A 162 -8.36 -8.12 -4.82
C PHE A 162 -8.14 -9.36 -5.67
N ARG A 163 -8.93 -9.49 -6.73
CA ARG A 163 -8.78 -10.55 -7.72
C ARG A 163 -8.29 -9.99 -9.05
N PHE A 164 -7.34 -10.68 -9.67
CA PHE A 164 -6.89 -10.46 -11.04
C PHE A 164 -7.16 -11.73 -11.88
N SER A 165 -8.29 -11.73 -12.58
CA SER A 165 -8.82 -12.87 -13.33
C SER A 165 -9.29 -12.46 -14.73
N GLY A 166 -8.39 -11.83 -15.49
CA GLY A 166 -8.65 -11.30 -16.83
C GLY A 166 -7.80 -10.06 -17.10
N ASP A 167 -8.24 -9.20 -18.01
CA ASP A 167 -7.48 -8.04 -18.46
C ASP A 167 -7.83 -6.75 -17.67
N ASP A 168 -6.97 -5.73 -17.79
CA ASP A 168 -7.26 -4.34 -17.42
C ASP A 168 -7.67 -4.13 -15.95
N VAL A 169 -6.81 -4.53 -15.00
CA VAL A 169 -7.01 -4.28 -13.57
C VAL A 169 -6.07 -3.21 -13.06
N GLU A 170 -6.62 -2.17 -12.44
CA GLU A 170 -5.88 -1.06 -11.89
C GLU A 170 -6.31 -0.82 -10.43
N ILE A 171 -5.37 -0.95 -9.50
CA ILE A 171 -5.61 -0.75 -8.07
C ILE A 171 -4.58 0.25 -7.55
N ARG A 172 -5.07 1.37 -7.04
CA ARG A 172 -4.26 2.49 -6.57
C ARG A 172 -4.66 2.97 -5.20
N ASP A 173 -3.70 3.47 -4.44
CA ASP A 173 -3.94 4.25 -3.23
C ASP A 173 -4.86 3.55 -2.22
N SER A 174 -4.94 2.22 -2.27
CA SER A 174 -5.93 1.43 -1.54
C SER A 174 -5.30 0.68 -0.37
N TYR A 175 -6.13 0.28 0.58
CA TYR A 175 -5.71 -0.42 1.79
C TYR A 175 -6.47 -1.73 1.92
N VAL A 176 -5.77 -2.80 2.31
CA VAL A 176 -6.33 -4.12 2.60
C VAL A 176 -5.88 -4.59 3.97
N LYS A 177 -6.83 -4.93 4.85
CA LYS A 177 -6.58 -5.76 6.05
C LYS A 177 -7.18 -7.13 5.85
N LEU A 178 -6.33 -8.13 5.77
CA LEU A 178 -6.75 -9.51 5.55
C LEU A 178 -7.18 -10.20 6.84
N CYS A 179 -8.01 -11.22 6.69
CA CYS A 179 -8.35 -12.21 7.69
C CYS A 179 -8.15 -13.61 7.09
N SER A 180 -8.42 -14.68 7.84
CA SER A 180 -8.49 -16.02 7.26
C SER A 180 -9.43 -16.93 8.06
N ARG A 181 -9.95 -17.94 7.40
CA ARG A 181 -10.55 -19.14 8.00
C ARG A 181 -9.62 -20.35 7.83
N PRO A 182 -9.79 -21.42 8.62
CA PRO A 182 -8.94 -22.61 8.50
C PRO A 182 -8.96 -23.19 7.08
N GLY A 183 -7.78 -23.38 6.49
CA GLY A 183 -7.63 -23.88 5.13
C GLY A 183 -7.69 -22.81 4.03
N ASP A 184 -7.81 -21.54 4.38
CA ASP A 184 -7.76 -20.44 3.41
C ASP A 184 -6.35 -20.27 2.81
N HIS A 185 -6.33 -19.67 1.63
CA HIS A 185 -5.12 -19.21 0.96
C HIS A 185 -5.15 -17.69 0.88
N SER A 186 -5.22 -17.02 2.05
CA SER A 186 -5.43 -15.58 2.09
C SER A 186 -4.37 -14.85 1.25
N ASP A 187 -4.82 -13.98 0.36
CA ASP A 187 -3.98 -13.16 -0.53
C ASP A 187 -4.45 -11.70 -0.61
N GLY A 188 -3.53 -10.74 -0.58
CA GLY A 188 -3.91 -9.32 -0.71
C GLY A 188 -4.37 -8.96 -2.13
N ILE A 189 -3.65 -9.49 -3.11
CA ILE A 189 -4.03 -9.52 -4.52
C ILE A 189 -3.66 -10.92 -5.04
N GLN A 190 -4.65 -11.61 -5.63
CA GLN A 190 -4.44 -12.94 -6.21
C GLN A 190 -4.63 -12.91 -7.73
N ALA A 191 -3.61 -13.34 -8.48
CA ALA A 191 -3.78 -13.73 -9.87
C ALA A 191 -4.38 -15.14 -9.95
N TYR A 192 -5.51 -15.29 -10.63
CA TYR A 192 -6.13 -16.59 -10.87
C TYR A 192 -6.84 -16.57 -12.21
N ASN A 193 -6.29 -17.22 -13.23
CA ASN A 193 -6.64 -16.95 -14.62
C ASN A 193 -6.43 -15.48 -14.98
N GLY A 194 -5.27 -14.94 -14.63
CA GLY A 194 -4.89 -13.57 -14.95
C GLY A 194 -4.86 -13.31 -16.47
N GLY A 195 -4.88 -12.05 -16.84
CA GLY A 195 -4.79 -11.60 -18.23
C GLY A 195 -3.72 -10.54 -18.40
N LYS A 196 -3.95 -9.57 -19.29
CA LYS A 196 -3.02 -8.48 -19.61
C LYS A 196 -3.30 -7.23 -18.79
N GLY A 197 -2.23 -6.61 -18.29
CA GLY A 197 -2.29 -5.22 -17.84
C GLY A 197 -2.81 -5.09 -16.42
N LEU A 198 -2.05 -5.65 -15.48
CA LEU A 198 -2.24 -5.39 -14.05
C LEU A 198 -1.37 -4.19 -13.64
N LEU A 199 -1.99 -3.23 -12.96
CA LEU A 199 -1.31 -2.21 -12.17
C LEU A 199 -1.75 -2.30 -10.71
N PHE A 200 -0.82 -2.65 -9.84
CA PHE A 200 -0.98 -2.63 -8.38
C PHE A 200 0.01 -1.61 -7.80
N HIS A 201 -0.47 -0.37 -7.64
CA HIS A 201 0.39 0.77 -7.36
C HIS A 201 0.01 1.52 -6.08
N HIS A 202 0.98 1.82 -5.23
CA HIS A 202 0.79 2.69 -4.07
C HIS A 202 -0.32 2.22 -3.14
N ASN A 203 -0.36 0.92 -2.83
CA ASN A 203 -1.33 0.31 -1.92
C ASN A 203 -0.66 -0.12 -0.61
N THR A 204 -1.47 -0.32 0.43
CA THR A 204 -1.03 -0.97 1.67
C THR A 204 -1.74 -2.30 1.84
N VAL A 205 -0.97 -3.38 2.03
CA VAL A 205 -1.51 -4.72 2.27
C VAL A 205 -1.00 -5.25 3.60
N ASP A 206 -1.91 -5.43 4.55
CA ASP A 206 -1.61 -5.91 5.89
C ASP A 206 -2.18 -7.32 6.12
N GLN A 207 -1.30 -8.31 6.08
CA GLN A 207 -1.60 -9.71 6.39
C GLN A 207 -1.03 -10.15 7.75
N ARG A 208 -0.56 -9.22 8.60
CA ARG A 208 -0.05 -9.57 9.94
C ARG A 208 -1.19 -10.07 10.81
N GLY A 209 -0.91 -11.10 11.60
CA GLY A 209 -1.87 -11.72 12.53
C GLY A 209 -2.85 -12.69 11.88
N VAL A 210 -2.72 -12.95 10.58
CA VAL A 210 -3.52 -13.92 9.84
C VAL A 210 -2.81 -15.28 9.83
N LYS A 211 -3.55 -16.38 9.95
CA LYS A 211 -2.97 -17.73 10.16
C LYS A 211 -2.85 -18.55 8.88
N ASP A 212 -3.92 -18.62 8.11
CA ASP A 212 -4.03 -19.43 6.90
C ASP A 212 -3.81 -18.50 5.70
N ILE A 213 -2.54 -18.39 5.27
CA ILE A 213 -2.06 -17.35 4.36
C ILE A 213 -1.19 -17.91 3.24
N THR A 214 -1.20 -17.22 2.10
CA THR A 214 -0.20 -17.40 1.06
C THR A 214 0.68 -16.16 0.95
N ALA A 215 0.21 -15.06 0.35
CA ALA A 215 1.00 -13.82 0.24
C ALA A 215 0.14 -12.54 0.16
N PRO A 216 0.60 -11.41 0.74
CA PRO A 216 0.07 -10.09 0.44
C PRO A 216 0.01 -9.80 -1.07
N ILE A 217 1.02 -10.22 -1.84
CA ILE A 217 1.05 -10.10 -3.30
C ILE A 217 1.33 -11.48 -3.90
N PHE A 218 0.29 -12.12 -4.42
CA PHE A 218 0.37 -13.44 -5.05
C PHE A 218 0.01 -13.38 -6.53
N LEU A 219 1.01 -13.15 -7.38
CA LEU A 219 0.90 -13.07 -8.83
C LEU A 219 1.63 -14.25 -9.47
N VAL A 220 1.15 -15.46 -9.21
CA VAL A 220 1.73 -16.73 -9.68
C VAL A 220 0.75 -17.40 -10.64
N ASP A 221 0.75 -16.95 -11.90
CA ASP A 221 -0.20 -17.44 -12.90
C ASP A 221 0.37 -17.29 -14.32
N GLY A 222 0.39 -18.40 -15.07
CA GLY A 222 0.98 -18.44 -16.43
C GLY A 222 0.18 -17.75 -17.53
N LYS A 223 -1.06 -17.32 -17.26
CA LYS A 223 -1.88 -16.53 -18.19
C LYS A 223 -1.67 -15.03 -18.01
N SER A 224 -1.14 -14.62 -16.86
CA SER A 224 -0.81 -13.23 -16.59
C SER A 224 0.20 -12.67 -17.59
N ARG A 225 0.01 -11.41 -18.00
CA ARG A 225 0.88 -10.68 -18.92
C ARG A 225 0.93 -9.21 -18.53
N ASP A 226 2.12 -8.60 -18.61
CA ASP A 226 2.30 -7.16 -18.33
C ASP A 226 1.81 -6.77 -16.92
N VAL A 227 2.51 -7.25 -15.90
CA VAL A 227 2.20 -7.00 -14.48
C VAL A 227 3.13 -5.93 -13.90
N THR A 228 2.55 -4.94 -13.23
CA THR A 228 3.27 -3.84 -12.59
C THR A 228 2.88 -3.72 -11.12
N VAL A 229 3.84 -3.94 -10.23
CA VAL A 229 3.70 -3.86 -8.77
C VAL A 229 4.65 -2.78 -8.27
N THR A 230 4.11 -1.63 -7.88
CA THR A 230 4.96 -0.48 -7.56
C THR A 230 4.54 0.29 -6.33
N ASP A 231 5.52 0.76 -5.56
CA ASP A 231 5.31 1.70 -4.45
C ASP A 231 4.33 1.23 -3.37
N ASN A 232 4.17 -0.09 -3.19
CA ASN A 232 3.26 -0.63 -2.18
C ASN A 232 3.95 -0.77 -0.82
N LEU A 233 3.19 -0.59 0.26
CA LEU A 233 3.59 -0.97 1.62
C LEU A 233 3.03 -2.35 1.96
N VAL A 234 3.91 -3.32 2.19
CA VAL A 234 3.56 -4.74 2.28
C VAL A 234 4.01 -5.33 3.61
N MET A 235 3.15 -6.12 4.26
CA MET A 235 3.49 -6.80 5.51
C MET A 235 2.73 -8.11 5.69
N GLY A 236 3.43 -9.14 6.19
CA GLY A 236 2.89 -10.50 6.33
C GLY A 236 3.27 -11.44 5.18
N GLY A 237 2.61 -12.59 5.12
CA GLY A 237 2.81 -13.61 4.09
C GLY A 237 3.74 -14.74 4.47
N THR A 238 3.59 -15.87 3.79
CA THR A 238 4.61 -16.93 3.79
C THR A 238 5.87 -16.41 3.10
N TYR A 239 5.71 -16.03 1.83
CA TYR A 239 6.53 -15.05 1.13
C TYR A 239 5.69 -13.81 0.86
N SER A 240 6.20 -12.61 1.14
CA SER A 240 5.37 -11.41 1.04
C SER A 240 5.05 -10.99 -0.40
N ILE A 241 6.03 -11.12 -1.30
CA ILE A 241 5.90 -10.77 -2.72
C ILE A 241 6.25 -11.96 -3.59
N GLN A 242 5.27 -12.43 -4.36
CA GLN A 242 5.44 -13.49 -5.34
C GLN A 242 4.96 -13.02 -6.71
N VAL A 243 5.89 -12.82 -7.65
CA VAL A 243 5.60 -12.50 -9.06
C VAL A 243 6.31 -13.53 -9.92
N ARG A 244 5.53 -14.46 -10.48
CA ARG A 244 6.02 -15.64 -11.19
C ARG A 244 5.12 -16.01 -12.36
N ASN A 245 5.67 -16.73 -13.33
CA ASN A 245 5.00 -17.26 -14.52
C ASN A 245 4.36 -16.23 -15.48
N ALA A 246 4.31 -14.95 -15.12
CA ALA A 246 3.78 -13.92 -15.99
C ALA A 246 4.65 -13.76 -17.26
N SER A 247 3.99 -13.51 -18.39
CA SER A 247 4.66 -13.19 -19.65
C SER A 247 4.78 -11.68 -19.88
N GLY A 248 5.60 -11.27 -20.84
CA GLY A 248 5.76 -9.85 -21.18
C GLY A 248 6.45 -9.08 -20.06
N LYS A 249 5.96 -7.87 -19.78
CA LYS A 249 6.58 -6.96 -18.80
C LYS A 249 6.27 -7.43 -17.37
N GLN A 250 7.30 -7.58 -16.54
CA GLN A 250 7.16 -7.79 -15.10
C GLN A 250 7.94 -6.69 -14.37
N ILE A 251 7.25 -5.79 -13.69
CA ILE A 251 7.87 -4.70 -12.92
C ILE A 251 7.55 -4.85 -11.45
N VAL A 252 8.58 -4.86 -10.61
CA VAL A 252 8.44 -4.76 -9.16
C VAL A 252 9.39 -3.68 -8.66
N ARG A 253 8.89 -2.48 -8.39
CA ARG A 253 9.75 -1.33 -8.03
C ARG A 253 9.22 -0.46 -6.90
N GLY A 254 10.11 0.10 -6.10
CA GLY A 254 9.76 1.09 -5.08
C GLY A 254 8.93 0.56 -3.91
N ASN A 255 8.66 -0.75 -3.85
CA ASN A 255 7.82 -1.31 -2.79
C ASN A 255 8.58 -1.32 -1.46
N LYS A 256 7.87 -1.02 -0.38
CA LYS A 256 8.36 -1.07 0.99
C LYS A 256 7.78 -2.27 1.71
N LEU A 257 8.63 -3.13 2.23
CA LEU A 257 8.23 -4.35 2.92
C LEU A 257 8.62 -4.25 4.39
N VAL A 258 7.67 -4.45 5.30
CA VAL A 258 7.93 -4.36 6.74
C VAL A 258 8.86 -5.49 7.18
N ASP A 259 10.05 -5.14 7.66
CA ASP A 259 11.10 -6.06 8.04
C ASP A 259 10.60 -7.12 9.03
N LYS A 260 10.97 -8.38 8.77
CA LYS A 260 10.61 -9.57 9.57
C LYS A 260 9.12 -9.81 9.76
N SER A 261 8.26 -9.27 8.90
CA SER A 261 6.82 -9.51 8.96
C SER A 261 6.37 -10.81 8.28
N TRP A 262 7.26 -11.50 7.55
CA TRP A 262 6.99 -12.75 6.83
C TRP A 262 7.28 -14.02 7.64
N VAL A 263 6.81 -15.17 7.15
CA VAL A 263 7.08 -16.49 7.76
C VAL A 263 8.34 -17.14 7.20
N TYR A 264 8.49 -17.25 5.87
CA TYR A 264 9.61 -17.96 5.23
C TYR A 264 10.65 -17.00 4.68
N GLY A 265 10.23 -16.03 3.87
CA GLY A 265 11.11 -15.04 3.27
C GLY A 265 10.33 -13.82 2.79
N PRO A 266 11.00 -12.72 2.45
CA PRO A 266 10.29 -11.54 1.98
C PRO A 266 9.80 -11.68 0.53
N VAL A 267 10.49 -12.48 -0.31
CA VAL A 267 10.26 -12.59 -1.76
C VAL A 267 10.47 -14.02 -2.25
N ASP A 268 9.58 -14.51 -3.12
CA ASP A 268 9.81 -15.64 -4.04
C ASP A 268 9.29 -15.27 -5.45
N SER A 269 10.16 -14.72 -6.29
CA SER A 269 9.82 -14.15 -7.61
C SER A 269 10.85 -14.54 -8.68
N GLU A 270 10.46 -14.43 -9.94
CA GLU A 270 11.34 -14.74 -11.09
C GLU A 270 12.30 -13.57 -11.41
N CYS A 271 13.42 -13.51 -10.69
CA CYS A 271 14.35 -12.37 -10.75
C CYS A 271 14.97 -12.12 -12.13
N ALA A 272 15.16 -13.16 -12.96
CA ALA A 272 15.73 -12.98 -14.30
C ALA A 272 14.74 -12.33 -15.29
N LYS A 273 13.43 -12.41 -15.03
CA LYS A 273 12.38 -11.83 -15.89
C LYS A 273 11.74 -10.57 -15.30
N THR A 274 11.94 -10.35 -14.00
CA THR A 274 11.34 -9.23 -13.28
C THR A 274 12.31 -8.06 -13.22
N GLU A 275 11.85 -6.91 -13.67
CA GLU A 275 12.55 -5.67 -13.42
C GLU A 275 12.37 -5.26 -11.95
N TRP A 276 13.39 -5.58 -11.15
CA TRP A 276 13.40 -5.36 -9.72
C TRP A 276 14.31 -4.19 -9.33
N ALA A 277 13.74 -3.09 -8.83
CA ALA A 277 14.54 -1.91 -8.49
C ALA A 277 13.93 -1.05 -7.39
N GLY A 278 14.77 -0.49 -6.51
CA GLY A 278 14.36 0.49 -5.50
C GLY A 278 13.39 -0.04 -4.44
N ASN A 279 13.25 -1.36 -4.29
CA ASN A 279 12.44 -1.95 -3.23
C ASN A 279 13.25 -1.94 -1.92
N GLU A 280 12.58 -1.72 -0.79
CA GLU A 280 13.21 -1.49 0.52
C GLU A 280 12.56 -2.34 1.62
N LEU A 281 13.37 -2.82 2.55
CA LEU A 281 12.91 -3.27 3.86
C LEU A 281 12.78 -2.06 4.78
N VAL A 282 11.68 -1.97 5.53
CA VAL A 282 11.37 -0.81 6.37
C VAL A 282 10.83 -1.21 7.74
N THR A 283 10.89 -0.29 8.69
CA THR A 283 10.07 -0.36 9.91
C THR A 283 8.90 0.62 9.81
N ILE A 284 7.81 0.34 10.53
CA ILE A 284 6.64 1.21 10.61
C ILE A 284 6.20 1.43 12.05
N ASP A 285 5.43 2.50 12.29
CA ASP A 285 4.66 2.67 13.52
C ASP A 285 3.24 2.05 13.41
N GLU A 286 2.45 2.15 14.48
CA GLU A 286 1.07 1.65 14.53
C GLU A 286 0.11 2.36 13.56
N SER A 287 0.49 3.55 13.08
CA SER A 287 -0.26 4.32 12.08
C SER A 287 0.23 4.07 10.66
N TYR A 288 0.98 2.98 10.43
CA TYR A 288 1.54 2.58 9.13
C TYR A 288 2.55 3.57 8.55
N ARG A 289 3.07 4.51 9.35
CA ARG A 289 4.10 5.44 8.86
C ARG A 289 5.44 4.74 8.85
N VAL A 290 6.16 4.85 7.74
CA VAL A 290 7.54 4.37 7.64
C VAL A 290 8.41 5.16 8.63
N THR A 291 9.07 4.45 9.54
CA THR A 291 9.90 5.05 10.60
C THR A 291 11.39 4.93 10.31
N SER A 292 11.81 3.92 9.55
CA SER A 292 13.19 3.77 9.08
C SER A 292 13.28 2.88 7.85
N ILE A 293 14.33 3.07 7.04
CA ILE A 293 14.74 2.13 6.00
C ILE A 293 15.78 1.20 6.62
N VAL A 294 15.48 -0.10 6.63
CA VAL A 294 16.37 -1.16 7.15
C VAL A 294 17.45 -1.49 6.12
N GLY A 295 17.09 -1.52 4.84
CA GLY A 295 18.01 -1.82 3.75
C GLY A 295 17.30 -2.13 2.44
N PRO A 296 18.05 -2.48 1.38
CA PRO A 296 17.45 -2.87 0.12
C PRO A 296 16.68 -4.20 0.27
N LEU A 297 15.50 -4.26 -0.32
CA LEU A 297 14.80 -5.53 -0.53
C LEU A 297 15.29 -6.14 -1.83
N ALA A 298 16.13 -7.17 -1.74
CA ALA A 298 16.62 -7.91 -2.91
C ALA A 298 15.53 -8.81 -3.50
N CYS A 299 15.58 -9.01 -4.82
CA CYS A 299 14.81 -10.10 -5.43
C CYS A 299 15.39 -11.44 -4.98
N ALA A 300 14.52 -12.40 -4.70
CA ALA A 300 14.87 -13.79 -4.41
C ALA A 300 13.82 -14.71 -5.03
N GLY A 301 14.20 -15.96 -5.35
CA GLY A 301 13.33 -16.95 -5.99
C GLY A 301 13.99 -17.60 -7.21
N ALA A 302 13.59 -18.84 -7.51
CA ALA A 302 14.07 -19.55 -8.69
C ALA A 302 13.35 -19.07 -9.95
N SER A 303 14.11 -18.87 -11.04
CA SER A 303 13.59 -18.54 -12.37
C SER A 303 13.16 -19.78 -13.16
#